data_AF-S8C0Z2-F1
#
_entry.id   AF-S8C0Z2-F1
#
_cell.length_a   1.000
_cell.length_b   1.000
_cell.length_c   1.000
_cell.angle_alpha   90.00
_cell.angle_beta   90.00
_cell.angle_gamma   90.00
#
_symmetry.space_group_name_H-M   'P 1'
#
loop_
_entity.id
_entity.type
_entity.pdbx_description
1 polymer ?
#
loop_
_entity_poly.entity_id
_entity_poly.type
_entity_poly.pdbx_seq_one_letter_code
_entity_poly.pdbx_strand_id
1 'polypeptide(L)'
;ATDMSIRIREMAYHKVKLNKILSRVTGKSEQQIDLDTDRDNFMSAWEAKDYGLVDAVIDDGKPGLVAPTADASPPPKTRVWDLWKIEGSRKAKKNLPSEEKISQNG
;
A
#
# COMPACT_ATOMS: atom_id res chain seq x y z
N ALA A 1 11.22 -22.69 36.73
CA ALA A 1 9.96 -21.93 36.61
C ALA A 1 10.16 -20.40 36.55
N THR A 2 11.35 -19.88 36.86
CA THR A 2 11.62 -18.44 36.99
C THR A 2 11.85 -17.71 35.65
N ASP A 3 12.53 -18.34 34.68
CA ASP A 3 12.85 -17.64 33.41
C ASP A 3 11.59 -17.37 32.56
N MET A 4 10.68 -18.34 32.50
CA MET A 4 9.43 -18.20 31.75
C MET A 4 8.58 -17.02 32.27
N SER A 5 8.48 -16.85 33.59
CA SER A 5 7.71 -15.74 34.17
C SER A 5 8.35 -14.39 33.90
N ILE A 6 9.69 -14.30 33.91
CA ILE A 6 10.41 -13.09 33.51
C ILE A 6 10.11 -12.76 32.04
N ARG A 7 10.15 -13.75 31.15
CA ARG A 7 9.86 -13.56 29.72
C ARG A 7 8.42 -13.13 29.47
N ILE A 8 7.45 -13.71 30.18
CA ILE A 8 6.04 -13.30 30.10
C ILE A 8 5.88 -11.85 30.57
N ARG A 9 6.54 -11.47 31.67
CA ARG A 9 6.49 -10.11 32.20
C ARG A 9 7.07 -9.08 31.22
N GLU A 10 8.20 -9.40 30.60
CA GLU A 10 8.80 -8.56 29.56
C GLU A 10 7.89 -8.43 28.33
N MET A 11 7.25 -9.52 27.90
CA MET A 11 6.28 -9.49 26.80
C MET A 11 5.10 -8.55 27.11
N ALA A 12 4.54 -8.64 28.32
CA ALA A 12 3.47 -7.75 28.75
C ALA A 12 3.93 -6.28 28.81
N TYR A 13 5.14 -6.03 29.31
CA TYR A 13 5.73 -4.69 29.33
C TYR A 13 5.86 -4.10 27.91
N HIS A 14 6.36 -4.88 26.96
CA HIS A 14 6.47 -4.45 25.56
C HIS A 14 5.11 -4.18 24.92
N LYS A 15 4.11 -5.06 25.16
CA LYS A 15 2.74 -4.85 24.65
C LYS A 15 2.18 -3.50 25.10
N VAL A 16 2.22 -3.21 26.40
CA VAL A 16 1.72 -1.93 26.95
C VAL A 16 2.50 -0.74 26.39
N LYS A 17 3.83 -0.86 26.27
CA LYS A 17 4.68 0.21 25.74
C LYS A 17 4.35 0.53 24.28
N LEU A 18 4.17 -0.48 23.44
CA LEU A 18 3.82 -0.31 22.03
C LEU A 18 2.43 0.30 21.88
N ASN A 19 1.43 -0.18 22.63
CA ASN A 19 0.07 0.35 22.56
C ASN A 19 0.01 1.84 22.93
N LYS A 20 0.78 2.27 23.93
CA LYS A 20 0.89 3.69 24.29
C LYS A 20 1.52 4.55 23.20
N ILE A 21 2.55 4.04 22.53
CA ILE A 21 3.19 4.74 21.41
C ILE A 21 2.19 4.90 20.27
N LEU A 22 1.53 3.81 19.86
CA LEU A 22 0.55 3.81 18.79
C LEU A 22 -0.64 4.72 19.11
N SER A 23 -1.18 4.66 20.33
CA SER A 23 -2.25 5.54 20.79
C SER A 23 -1.87 7.01 20.68
N ARG A 24 -0.66 7.37 21.13
CA ARG A 24 -0.17 8.76 21.05
C ARG A 24 0.00 9.26 19.62
N VAL A 25 0.48 8.42 18.70
CA VAL A 25 0.75 8.81 17.30
C VAL A 25 -0.55 8.88 16.50
N THR A 26 -1.43 7.90 16.65
CA THR A 26 -2.68 7.80 15.87
C THR A 26 -3.84 8.60 16.46
N GLY A 27 -3.74 9.04 17.72
CA GLY A 27 -4.82 9.71 18.45
C GLY A 27 -5.94 8.77 18.91
N LYS A 28 -5.81 7.45 18.70
CA LYS A 28 -6.79 6.45 19.15
C LYS A 28 -6.60 6.10 20.62
N SER A 29 -7.65 5.60 21.26
CA SER A 29 -7.57 5.13 22.65
C SER A 29 -6.70 3.87 22.76
N GLU A 30 -6.04 3.67 23.91
CA GLU A 30 -5.26 2.45 24.17
C GLU A 30 -6.11 1.16 24.03
N GLN A 31 -7.40 1.23 24.36
CA GLN A 31 -8.34 0.11 24.20
C GLN A 31 -8.56 -0.25 22.74
N GLN A 32 -8.72 0.74 21.86
CA GLN A 32 -8.90 0.51 20.43
C GLN A 32 -7.63 -0.11 19.82
N ILE A 33 -6.45 0.41 20.19
CA ILE A 33 -5.17 -0.16 19.74
C ILE A 33 -5.01 -1.60 20.23
N ASP A 34 -5.39 -1.92 21.47
CA ASP A 34 -5.30 -3.28 21.99
C ASP A 34 -6.16 -4.26 21.20
N LEU A 35 -7.37 -3.86 20.80
CA LEU A 35 -8.24 -4.65 19.94
C LEU A 35 -7.66 -4.79 18.53
N ASP A 36 -7.18 -3.69 17.94
CA ASP A 36 -6.66 -3.66 16.57
C ASP A 36 -5.33 -4.40 16.41
N THR A 37 -4.60 -4.63 17.51
CA THR A 37 -3.29 -5.32 17.54
C THR A 37 -3.37 -6.74 18.13
N ASP A 38 -4.56 -7.22 18.50
CA ASP A 38 -4.74 -8.61 18.94
C ASP A 38 -4.42 -9.62 17.83
N ARG A 39 -4.65 -9.21 16.57
CA ARG A 39 -4.31 -9.97 15.36
C ARG A 39 -3.66 -9.05 14.32
N ASP A 40 -3.07 -9.65 13.30
CA ASP A 40 -2.51 -8.90 12.17
C ASP A 40 -3.64 -8.12 11.47
N ASN A 41 -3.54 -6.80 11.53
CA ASN A 41 -4.50 -5.86 10.93
C ASN A 41 -3.84 -5.17 9.74
N PHE A 42 -4.11 -5.68 8.54
CA PHE A 42 -3.59 -5.13 7.29
C PHE A 42 -4.48 -4.00 6.79
N MET A 43 -3.86 -2.89 6.38
CA MET A 43 -4.54 -1.70 5.89
C MET A 43 -3.95 -1.29 4.55
N SER A 44 -4.79 -0.78 3.66
CA SER A 44 -4.36 -0.03 2.49
C SER A 44 -3.68 1.29 2.89
N ALA A 45 -2.97 1.92 1.96
CA ALA A 45 -2.32 3.21 2.21
C ALA A 45 -3.33 4.29 2.66
N TRP A 46 -4.54 4.27 2.10
CA TRP A 46 -5.61 5.21 2.46
C TRP A 46 -6.20 4.92 3.84
N GLU A 47 -6.46 3.65 4.16
CA GLU A 47 -6.92 3.24 5.49
C GLU A 47 -5.87 3.56 6.56
N ALA A 48 -4.58 3.34 6.29
CA ALA A 48 -3.51 3.69 7.21
C ALA A 48 -3.44 5.21 7.45
N LYS A 49 -3.74 6.02 6.44
CA LYS A 49 -3.82 7.48 6.57
C LYS A 49 -4.99 7.88 7.46
N ASP A 50 -6.17 7.35 7.19
CA ASP A 50 -7.38 7.64 7.99
C ASP A 50 -7.26 7.10 9.42
N TYR A 51 -6.51 6.01 9.61
CA TYR A 51 -6.17 5.47 10.92
C TYR A 51 -5.22 6.39 11.71
N GLY A 52 -4.47 7.26 11.03
CA GLY A 52 -3.47 8.16 11.63
C GLY A 52 -2.07 7.53 11.75
N LEU A 53 -1.79 6.47 10.99
CA LEU A 53 -0.45 5.87 10.93
C LEU A 53 0.47 6.58 9.94
N VAL A 54 -0.10 7.20 8.89
CA VAL A 54 0.66 7.93 7.86
C VAL A 54 0.00 9.28 7.58
N ASP A 55 0.80 10.31 7.26
CA ASP A 55 0.28 11.66 7.05
C ASP A 55 -0.31 11.88 5.65
N ALA A 56 0.32 11.28 4.64
CA ALA A 56 -0.07 11.44 3.24
C ALA A 56 0.25 10.18 2.43
N VAL A 57 -0.58 9.94 1.42
CA VAL A 57 -0.35 8.93 0.38
C VAL A 57 0.12 9.69 -0.86
N ILE A 58 1.31 9.34 -1.37
CA ILE A 58 1.85 9.91 -2.60
C ILE A 58 1.28 9.11 -3.76
N ASP A 59 0.44 9.75 -4.56
CA ASP A 59 -0.08 9.22 -5.83
C ASP A 59 0.52 10.08 -6.96
N ASP A 60 1.03 9.44 -8.01
CA ASP A 60 1.62 10.13 -9.17
C ASP A 60 0.55 10.68 -10.13
N GLY A 61 -0.72 10.67 -9.69
CA GLY A 61 -1.86 11.20 -10.42
C GLY A 61 -2.17 10.40 -11.69
N LYS A 62 -1.54 9.21 -11.85
CA LYS A 62 -1.85 8.28 -12.91
C LYS A 62 -2.98 7.38 -12.42
N PRO A 63 -4.23 7.61 -12.85
CA PRO A 63 -5.33 6.74 -12.44
C PRO A 63 -5.02 5.30 -12.87
N GLY A 64 -4.86 4.41 -11.88
CA GLY A 64 -4.70 2.96 -12.10
C GLY A 64 -3.40 2.32 -11.58
N LEU A 65 -2.49 3.05 -10.93
CA LEU A 65 -1.33 2.42 -10.24
C LEU A 65 -1.61 2.02 -8.78
N VAL A 66 -2.75 2.45 -8.24
CA VAL A 66 -3.21 2.01 -6.93
C VAL A 66 -3.72 0.57 -7.07
N ALA A 67 -3.07 -0.38 -6.41
CA ALA A 67 -3.54 -1.77 -6.39
C ALA A 67 -5.02 -1.79 -5.95
N PRO A 68 -5.95 -2.37 -6.73
CA PRO A 68 -7.36 -2.37 -6.38
C PRO A 68 -7.53 -3.05 -5.03
N THR A 69 -7.98 -2.31 -4.02
CA THR A 69 -8.02 -2.78 -2.63
C THR A 69 -9.20 -3.73 -2.37
N ALA A 70 -10.21 -3.80 -3.25
CA ALA A 70 -11.33 -4.72 -3.03
C ALA A 70 -12.17 -5.10 -4.27
N ASP A 71 -11.94 -4.52 -5.45
CA ASP A 71 -12.77 -4.81 -6.63
C ASP A 71 -12.03 -5.65 -7.67
N ALA A 72 -12.62 -6.79 -8.03
CA ALA A 72 -12.19 -7.66 -9.12
C ALA A 72 -12.34 -7.04 -10.52
N SER A 73 -12.71 -5.76 -10.60
CA SER A 73 -12.73 -5.06 -11.88
C SER A 73 -11.30 -4.79 -12.31
N PRO A 74 -10.88 -5.27 -13.50
CA PRO A 74 -9.55 -4.95 -14.01
C PRO A 74 -9.41 -3.42 -14.11
N PRO A 75 -8.22 -2.87 -13.81
CA PRO A 75 -7.99 -1.44 -13.90
C PRO A 75 -8.40 -0.94 -15.30
N PRO A 76 -9.04 0.24 -15.39
CA PRO A 76 -9.48 0.77 -16.66
C PRO A 76 -8.28 0.89 -17.60
N LYS A 77 -8.47 0.47 -18.85
CA LYS A 77 -7.41 0.50 -19.87
C LYS A 77 -6.92 1.94 -20.02
N THR A 78 -5.66 2.19 -19.68
CA THR A 78 -5.00 3.47 -19.92
C THR A 78 -4.99 3.80 -21.42
N ARG A 79 -4.94 5.09 -21.77
CA ARG A 79 -4.94 5.62 -23.17
C ARG A 79 -3.77 5.13 -24.04
N VAL A 80 -2.88 4.31 -23.48
CA VAL A 80 -1.68 3.75 -24.11
C VAL A 80 -1.93 2.30 -24.57
N TRP A 81 -3.05 1.67 -24.19
CA TRP A 81 -3.35 0.28 -24.52
C TRP A 81 -3.47 -0.01 -26.02
N ASP A 82 -3.91 0.99 -26.80
CA ASP A 82 -4.05 0.85 -28.26
C ASP A 82 -2.69 0.89 -28.98
N LEU A 83 -1.65 1.45 -28.36
CA LEU A 83 -0.29 1.51 -28.93
C LEU A 83 0.43 0.16 -28.93
N TRP A 84 -0.09 -0.82 -28.19
CA TRP A 84 0.48 -2.18 -28.07
C TRP A 84 -0.33 -3.24 -28.83
N LYS A 85 -1.38 -2.84 -29.55
CA LYS A 85 -2.16 -3.72 -30.42
C LYS A 85 -1.57 -3.68 -31.83
N ILE A 86 -0.76 -4.69 -32.17
CA ILE A 86 -0.32 -4.90 -33.55
C ILE A 86 -1.45 -5.61 -34.31
N GLU A 87 -2.34 -4.85 -34.95
CA GLU A 87 -3.17 -5.39 -36.02
C GLU A 87 -2.44 -5.26 -37.36
N GLY A 88 -2.00 -6.41 -37.90
CA GLY A 88 -1.56 -6.52 -39.28
C GLY A 88 -0.05 -6.58 -39.53
N SER A 89 0.35 -7.69 -40.15
CA SER A 89 1.57 -7.94 -40.94
C SER A 89 2.97 -7.67 -40.35
N ARG A 90 3.91 -8.54 -40.73
CA ARG A 90 5.34 -8.55 -40.32
C ARG A 90 6.06 -7.19 -40.47
N LYS A 91 5.57 -6.28 -41.31
CA LYS A 91 6.15 -4.93 -41.50
C LYS A 91 5.84 -3.95 -40.35
N ALA A 92 4.80 -4.18 -39.54
CA ALA A 92 4.44 -3.32 -38.41
C ALA A 92 5.45 -3.42 -37.24
N LYS A 93 6.21 -4.51 -37.15
CA LYS A 93 7.27 -4.69 -36.14
C LYS A 93 8.48 -3.76 -36.32
N LYS A 94 8.59 -3.05 -37.45
CA LYS A 94 9.72 -2.16 -37.74
C LYS A 94 9.56 -0.75 -37.15
N ASN A 95 8.33 -0.37 -36.77
CA ASN A 95 8.00 0.93 -36.18
C ASN A 95 7.44 0.77 -34.76
N LEU A 96 8.13 0.01 -33.91
CA LEU A 96 7.86 0.01 -32.48
C LEU A 96 8.32 1.37 -31.90
N PRO A 97 7.57 1.99 -30.99
CA PRO A 97 8.04 3.18 -30.30
C PRO A 97 9.28 2.81 -29.49
N SER A 98 10.45 3.37 -29.84
CA SER A 98 11.64 3.29 -29.01
C SER A 98 11.57 4.35 -27.90
N GLU A 99 12.19 4.07 -26.75
CA GLU A 99 12.23 4.99 -25.59
C GLU A 99 12.65 6.42 -25.98
N GLU A 100 13.57 6.55 -26.95
CA GLU A 100 14.04 7.83 -27.49
C GLU A 100 12.91 8.69 -28.09
N LYS A 101 11.92 8.08 -28.73
CA LYS A 101 10.80 8.82 -29.36
C LYS A 101 9.73 9.24 -28.35
N ILE A 102 9.65 8.55 -27.21
CA ILE A 102 8.70 8.85 -26.15
C ILE A 102 9.21 10.01 -25.29
N SER A 103 10.53 10.12 -25.12
CA SER A 103 11.18 11.17 -24.32
C SER A 103 11.10 12.58 -24.96
N GLN A 104 11.05 12.68 -26.31
CA GLN A 104 11.07 13.97 -27.01
C GLN A 104 9.74 14.73 -27.04
N ASN A 105 8.63 14.11 -26.64
CA ASN A 105 7.31 14.75 -26.59
C ASN A 105 6.85 15.09 -25.16
N GLY A 106 7.79 15.24 -24.22
CA GLY A 106 7.57 15.75 -22.87
C GLY A 106 7.58 17.27 -22.82
#